data_AF-A0A1V4VV97-F1
#
_entry.id   AF-A0A1V4VV97-F1
#
_cell.length_a   1.000
_cell.length_b   1.000
_cell.length_c   1.000
_cell.angle_alpha   90.00
_cell.angle_beta   90.00
_cell.angle_gamma   90.00
#
_symmetry.space_group_name_H-M   'P 1'
#
loop_
_entity.id
_entity.type
_entity.pdbx_description
1 polymer ?
#
loop_
_entity_poly.entity_id
_entity_poly.type
_entity_poly.pdbx_seq_one_letter_code
_entity_poly.pdbx_strand_id
1 'polypeptide(L)'
;MSYLLTRFYDHGINTPPNISIRFKTCTACHKTKPIFDYHIHSQLPDRHHTICKTCRSLSYIPVAMLLQAKLTESEHYSPPLITDPTYSERIALEVALNKMSIEEAIAITSRHTRITALNLLIQWKRRA
;
A
#
# COMPACT_ATOMS: atom_id res chain seq x y z
N MET A 1 -15.22 56.40 -31.43
CA MET A 1 -14.48 55.27 -32.01
C MET A 1 -15.03 53.99 -31.41
N SER A 2 -16.04 53.41 -32.07
CA SER A 2 -16.73 52.20 -31.60
C SER A 2 -16.76 51.19 -32.74
N TYR A 3 -15.89 50.18 -32.68
CA TYR A 3 -15.96 49.01 -33.55
C TYR A 3 -16.34 47.80 -32.71
N LEU A 4 -17.66 47.61 -32.55
CA LEU A 4 -18.27 46.37 -32.11
C LEU A 4 -18.50 45.51 -33.35
N LEU A 5 -17.74 44.43 -33.53
CA LEU A 5 -18.16 43.27 -34.33
C LEU A 5 -17.60 41.99 -33.70
N THR A 6 -18.29 41.55 -32.65
CA THR A 6 -18.20 40.20 -32.08
C THR A 6 -18.74 39.19 -33.11
N ARG A 7 -17.84 38.57 -33.88
CA ARG A 7 -18.15 37.35 -34.62
C ARG A 7 -18.12 36.17 -33.67
N PHE A 8 -19.29 35.81 -33.15
CA PHE A 8 -19.51 34.52 -32.50
C PHE A 8 -19.37 33.42 -33.55
N TYR A 9 -18.26 32.68 -33.49
CA TYR A 9 -18.13 31.42 -34.21
C TYR A 9 -18.99 30.38 -33.48
N ASP A 10 -20.10 30.02 -34.11
CA ASP A 10 -20.86 28.81 -33.81
C ASP A 10 -19.96 27.59 -34.04
N HIS A 11 -19.19 27.22 -33.03
CA HIS A 11 -18.60 25.89 -32.92
C HIS A 11 -19.74 24.91 -32.63
N GLY A 12 -20.42 24.49 -33.70
CA GLY A 12 -21.37 23.39 -33.67
C GLY A 12 -20.80 22.26 -32.83
N ILE A 13 -21.49 21.96 -31.73
CA ILE A 13 -21.11 20.95 -30.76
C ILE A 13 -21.25 19.61 -31.49
N ASN A 14 -20.19 19.20 -32.18
CA ASN A 14 -20.03 17.86 -32.71
C ASN A 14 -20.03 16.94 -31.48
N THR A 15 -21.20 16.40 -31.16
CA THR A 15 -21.32 15.34 -30.17
C THR A 15 -20.28 14.28 -30.54
N PRO A 16 -19.31 13.97 -29.66
CA PRO A 16 -18.25 13.04 -30.02
C PRO A 16 -18.90 11.73 -30.45
N PRO A 17 -18.40 11.10 -31.52
CA PRO A 17 -18.93 9.83 -31.98
C PRO A 17 -18.99 8.87 -30.78
N ASN A 18 -20.09 8.11 -30.69
CA ASN A 18 -20.28 7.13 -29.63
C ASN A 18 -19.19 6.05 -29.75
N ILE A 19 -18.05 6.28 -29.10
CA ILE A 19 -16.91 5.37 -29.08
C ILE A 19 -17.27 4.27 -28.10
N SER A 20 -17.66 3.11 -28.62
CA SER A 20 -17.79 1.90 -27.82
C SER A 20 -16.41 1.50 -27.28
N ILE A 21 -16.16 1.81 -26.00
CA ILE A 21 -14.92 1.47 -25.33
C ILE A 21 -14.91 -0.03 -25.06
N ARG A 22 -13.96 -0.75 -25.69
CA ARG A 22 -13.73 -2.18 -25.43
C ARG A 22 -12.78 -2.35 -24.24
N PHE A 23 -13.03 -3.39 -23.44
CA PHE A 23 -12.21 -3.76 -22.30
C PHE A 23 -11.52 -5.10 -22.53
N LYS A 24 -10.34 -5.28 -21.93
CA LYS A 24 -9.54 -6.51 -22.01
C LYS A 24 -8.91 -6.78 -20.64
N THR A 25 -8.62 -8.04 -20.33
CA THR A 25 -7.96 -8.45 -19.07
C THR A 25 -6.47 -8.66 -19.30
N CYS A 26 -5.62 -8.05 -18.47
CA CYS A 26 -4.17 -8.22 -18.54
C CYS A 26 -3.75 -9.58 -17.97
N THR A 27 -2.94 -10.35 -18.69
CA THR A 27 -2.46 -11.67 -18.22
C THR A 27 -1.40 -11.60 -17.12
N ALA A 28 -0.75 -10.43 -16.93
CA ALA A 28 0.29 -10.26 -15.91
C ALA A 28 -0.24 -9.75 -14.56
N CYS A 29 -1.21 -8.83 -14.57
CA CYS A 29 -1.78 -8.26 -13.33
C CYS A 29 -3.25 -8.60 -13.10
N HIS A 30 -3.89 -9.35 -14.01
CA HIS A 30 -5.28 -9.81 -13.93
C HIS A 30 -6.34 -8.71 -13.80
N LYS A 31 -6.00 -7.45 -14.08
CA LYS A 31 -6.95 -6.32 -14.09
C LYS A 31 -7.58 -6.14 -15.47
N THR A 32 -8.89 -5.90 -15.49
CA THR A 32 -9.63 -5.48 -16.68
C THR A 32 -9.38 -3.99 -16.93
N LYS A 33 -8.92 -3.65 -18.14
CA LYS A 33 -8.57 -2.29 -18.54
C LYS A 33 -9.11 -1.97 -19.93
N PRO A 34 -9.26 -0.68 -20.27
CA PRO A 34 -9.62 -0.29 -21.62
C PRO A 34 -8.58 -0.73 -22.64
N ILE A 35 -9.00 -0.99 -23.88
CA ILE A 35 -8.10 -1.53 -24.92
C ILE A 35 -6.91 -0.59 -25.25
N PHE A 36 -7.07 0.72 -25.04
CA PHE A 36 -6.01 1.71 -25.23
C PHE A 36 -4.86 1.62 -24.19
N ASP A 37 -5.06 0.89 -23.09
CA ASP A 37 -4.01 0.56 -22.11
C ASP A 37 -3.11 -0.60 -22.59
N TYR A 38 -3.34 -1.15 -23.79
CA TYR A 38 -2.56 -2.23 -24.38
C TYR A 38 -1.77 -1.73 -25.60
N HIS A 39 -0.61 -2.33 -25.86
CA HIS A 39 0.14 -2.04 -27.08
C HIS A 39 -0.54 -2.69 -28.30
N ILE A 40 -0.44 -2.05 -29.45
CA ILE A 40 -0.95 -2.58 -30.72
C ILE A 40 -0.05 -3.72 -31.18
N HIS A 41 -0.65 -4.83 -31.63
CA HIS A 41 0.02 -5.99 -32.20
C HIS A 41 -0.66 -6.39 -33.51
N SER A 42 -0.09 -6.03 -34.66
CA SER A 42 -0.72 -6.18 -35.98
C SER A 42 -1.09 -7.62 -36.36
N GLN A 43 -0.36 -8.61 -35.85
CA GLN A 43 -0.58 -10.04 -36.17
C GLN A 43 -1.67 -10.72 -35.32
N LEU A 44 -2.16 -10.09 -34.24
CA LEU A 44 -3.21 -10.69 -33.40
C LEU A 44 -4.60 -10.34 -33.94
N PRO A 45 -5.62 -11.23 -33.82
CA PRO A 45 -6.97 -10.97 -34.33
C PRO A 45 -7.62 -9.70 -33.77
N ASP A 46 -7.36 -9.40 -32.50
CA ASP A 46 -7.87 -8.21 -31.80
C ASP A 46 -6.93 -6.99 -31.91
N ARG A 47 -5.79 -7.16 -32.58
CA ARG A 47 -4.73 -6.17 -32.78
C ARG A 47 -4.09 -5.61 -31.50
N HIS A 48 -4.21 -6.29 -30.35
CA HIS A 48 -3.67 -5.78 -29.08
C HIS A 48 -2.97 -6.87 -28.29
N HIS A 49 -1.86 -6.53 -27.63
CA HIS A 49 -1.16 -7.44 -26.73
C HIS A 49 -2.04 -7.93 -25.57
N THR A 50 -1.67 -9.06 -24.96
CA THR A 50 -2.33 -9.62 -23.76
C THR A 50 -1.87 -8.97 -22.46
N ILE A 51 -0.70 -8.31 -22.46
CA ILE A 51 -0.12 -7.61 -21.33
C ILE A 51 -0.32 -6.09 -21.52
N CYS A 52 -0.76 -5.40 -20.46
CA CYS A 52 -0.96 -3.94 -20.51
C CYS A 52 0.37 -3.19 -20.56
N LYS A 53 0.34 -1.93 -21.01
CA LYS A 53 1.50 -1.03 -21.13
C LYS A 53 2.31 -0.96 -19.84
N THR A 54 1.64 -0.82 -18.68
CA THR A 54 2.28 -0.76 -17.36
C THR A 54 3.03 -2.03 -17.00
N CYS A 55 2.43 -3.21 -17.20
CA CYS A 55 3.11 -4.47 -16.89
C CYS A 55 4.27 -4.73 -17.84
N ARG A 56 4.13 -4.32 -19.11
CA ARG A 56 5.22 -4.45 -20.08
C ARG A 56 6.40 -3.53 -19.76
N SER A 57 6.17 -2.30 -19.31
CA SER A 57 7.26 -1.41 -18.90
C SER A 57 8.02 -1.97 -17.69
N LEU A 58 7.33 -2.63 -16.75
CA LEU A 58 7.98 -3.27 -15.60
C LEU A 58 8.85 -4.47 -16.00
N SER A 59 8.46 -5.22 -17.03
CA SER A 59 9.28 -6.35 -17.54
C SER A 59 10.63 -5.92 -18.13
N TYR A 60 10.80 -4.63 -18.44
CA TYR A 60 12.05 -4.09 -18.95
C TYR A 60 12.94 -3.49 -17.86
N ILE A 61 12.51 -3.45 -16.59
CA ILE A 61 13.38 -2.97 -15.53
C ILE A 61 14.51 -4.01 -15.36
N PRO A 62 15.78 -3.65 -15.61
CA PRO A 62 16.89 -4.57 -15.40
C PRO A 62 16.82 -5.04 -13.95
N VAL A 63 17.02 -6.34 -13.70
CA VAL A 63 17.03 -6.90 -12.34
C VAL A 63 17.95 -6.09 -11.41
N ALA A 64 19.03 -5.53 -11.96
CA ALA A 64 19.94 -4.61 -11.26
C ALA A 64 19.26 -3.35 -10.68
N MET A 65 18.30 -2.74 -11.37
CA MET A 65 17.57 -1.56 -10.86
C MET A 65 16.53 -1.93 -9.80
N LEU A 66 15.88 -3.10 -9.92
CA LEU A 66 15.01 -3.60 -8.84
C LEU A 66 15.80 -3.91 -7.57
N LEU A 67 17.03 -4.39 -7.72
CA LEU A 67 17.93 -4.65 -6.58
C LEU A 67 18.38 -3.35 -5.91
N GLN A 68 18.72 -2.32 -6.69
CA GLN A 68 19.11 -1.01 -6.16
C GLN A 68 17.95 -0.30 -5.44
N ALA A 69 16.73 -0.35 -5.97
CA ALA A 69 15.56 0.23 -5.31
C ALA A 69 15.31 -0.39 -3.92
N LYS A 70 15.44 -1.72 -3.80
CA LYS A 70 15.32 -2.41 -2.51
C LYS A 70 16.41 -2.02 -1.51
N LEU A 71 17.63 -1.76 -1.98
CA LEU A 71 18.72 -1.30 -1.12
C LEU A 71 18.47 0.14 -0.63
N THR A 72 17.97 1.02 -1.49
CA THR A 72 17.68 2.41 -1.11
C THR A 72 16.47 2.55 -0.18
N GLU A 73 15.47 1.67 -0.30
CA GLU A 73 14.34 1.62 0.66
C GLU A 73 14.81 1.25 2.07
N SER A 74 15.91 0.48 2.20
CA SER A 74 16.49 0.12 3.50
C SER A 74 17.24 1.29 4.17
N GLU A 75 17.77 2.23 3.38
CA GLU A 75 18.51 3.39 3.89
C GLU A 75 17.62 4.60 4.19
N HIS A 76 16.43 4.68 3.58
CA HIS A 76 15.47 5.77 3.78
C HIS A 76 14.21 5.37 4.56
N TYR A 77 14.17 4.16 5.16
CA TYR A 77 13.21 3.88 6.21
C TYR A 77 13.56 4.71 7.44
N SER A 78 13.17 5.98 7.43
CA SER A 78 12.94 6.72 8.66
C SER A 78 11.79 5.99 9.34
N PRO A 79 12.03 5.30 10.47
CA PRO A 79 10.94 4.69 11.21
C PRO A 79 9.88 5.78 11.41
N PRO A 80 8.59 5.49 11.22
CA PRO A 80 7.57 6.46 11.53
C PRO A 80 7.89 7.03 12.91
N LEU A 81 7.99 8.36 13.00
CA LEU A 81 8.11 9.08 14.27
C LEU A 81 6.82 8.82 15.04
N ILE A 82 6.71 7.63 15.59
CA ILE A 82 5.67 7.22 16.51
C ILE A 82 6.02 7.97 17.79
N THR A 83 5.50 9.19 17.93
CA THR A 83 5.50 9.94 19.19
C THR A 83 4.47 9.36 20.17
N ASP A 84 4.23 8.05 20.09
CA ASP A 84 3.41 7.35 21.05
C ASP A 84 4.34 7.01 22.23
N PRO A 85 4.14 7.63 23.42
CA PRO A 85 4.97 7.36 24.59
C PRO A 85 4.98 5.87 24.96
N THR A 86 4.02 5.09 24.48
CA THR A 86 3.99 3.63 24.68
C THR A 86 5.01 2.86 23.84
N TYR A 87 5.55 3.44 22.76
CA TYR A 87 6.53 2.74 21.91
C TYR A 87 7.92 2.68 22.56
N SER A 88 8.38 3.79 23.14
CA SER A 88 9.63 3.83 23.91
C SER A 88 9.58 2.90 25.13
N GLU A 89 8.43 2.81 25.79
CA GLU A 89 8.23 1.89 26.92
C GLU A 89 8.28 0.42 26.46
N ARG A 90 7.69 0.09 25.30
CA ARG A 90 7.77 -1.28 24.74
C ARG A 90 9.20 -1.67 24.37
N ILE A 91 9.96 -0.79 23.73
CA ILE A 91 11.37 -1.06 23.41
C ILE A 91 12.19 -1.24 24.69
N ALA A 92 11.97 -0.39 25.70
CA ALA A 92 12.66 -0.52 26.98
C ALA A 92 12.33 -1.86 27.66
N LEU A 93 11.07 -2.30 27.60
CA LEU A 93 10.64 -3.59 28.12
C LEU A 93 11.29 -4.76 27.38
N GLU A 94 11.36 -4.69 26.05
CA GLU A 94 11.92 -5.74 25.21
C GLU A 94 13.44 -5.87 25.40
N VAL A 95 14.16 -4.75 25.53
CA VAL A 95 15.59 -4.74 25.87
C VAL A 95 15.83 -5.26 27.29
N ALA A 96 14.95 -4.95 28.24
CA ALA A 96 15.04 -5.48 29.60
C ALA A 96 14.79 -7.00 29.63
N LEU A 97 13.80 -7.50 28.89
CA LEU A 97 13.49 -8.92 28.78
C LEU A 97 14.63 -9.72 28.12
N ASN A 98 15.28 -9.16 27.10
CA ASN A 98 16.41 -9.80 26.42
C ASN A 98 17.71 -9.82 27.24
N LYS A 99 17.80 -9.00 28.30
CA LYS A 99 18.96 -8.98 29.22
C LYS A 99 18.72 -9.79 30.50
N MET A 100 17.49 -10.25 30.74
CA MET A 100 17.17 -11.05 31.92
C MET A 100 17.53 -12.51 31.71
N SER A 101 17.99 -13.15 32.79
CA SER A 101 18.14 -14.60 32.84
C SER A 101 16.78 -15.30 32.87
N ILE A 102 16.76 -16.56 32.44
CA ILE A 102 15.54 -17.39 32.43
C ILE A 102 14.93 -17.50 33.84
N GLU A 103 15.76 -17.58 34.88
CA GLU A 103 15.32 -17.68 36.28
C GLU A 103 14.59 -16.41 36.74
N GLU A 104 15.08 -15.24 36.35
CA GLU A 104 14.44 -13.95 36.63
C GLU A 104 13.10 -13.81 35.89
N ALA A 105 13.01 -14.30 34.65
CA ALA A 105 11.76 -14.27 33.87
C ALA A 105 10.66 -15.14 34.50
N ILE A 106 11.02 -16.31 35.04
CA ILE A 106 10.11 -17.19 35.78
C ILE A 106 9.66 -16.54 37.10
N ALA A 107 10.56 -15.84 37.80
CA ALA A 107 10.22 -15.12 39.02
C ALA A 107 9.22 -13.96 38.78
N ILE A 108 9.34 -13.25 37.66
CA ILE A 108 8.41 -12.15 37.32
C ILE A 108 7.04 -12.69 36.89
N THR A 109 6.99 -13.72 36.05
CA THR A 109 5.72 -14.32 35.58
C THR A 109 4.91 -14.93 36.75
N SER A 110 5.57 -15.55 37.72
CA SER A 110 4.93 -16.06 38.95
C SER A 110 4.37 -14.96 39.86
N ARG A 111 5.00 -13.77 39.90
CA ARG A 111 4.47 -12.60 40.62
C ARG A 111 3.30 -11.96 39.89
N HIS A 112 3.40 -11.81 38.57
CA HIS A 112 2.37 -11.16 37.76
C HIS A 112 1.06 -11.97 37.72
N THR A 113 1.16 -13.29 37.61
CA THR A 113 0.00 -14.20 37.72
C THR A 113 -0.66 -14.14 39.09
N ARG A 114 0.12 -14.08 40.18
CA ARG A 114 -0.41 -13.88 41.55
C ARG A 114 -1.15 -12.55 41.73
N ILE A 115 -0.60 -11.45 41.21
CA ILE A 115 -1.25 -10.12 41.29
C ILE A 115 -2.55 -10.11 40.49
N THR A 116 -2.55 -10.70 39.30
CA THR A 116 -3.74 -10.77 38.44
C THR A 116 -4.84 -11.62 39.09
N ALA A 117 -4.48 -12.78 39.67
CA ALA A 117 -5.40 -13.63 40.40
C ALA A 117 -5.98 -12.95 41.67
N LEU A 118 -5.16 -12.20 42.42
CA LEU A 118 -5.62 -11.42 43.58
C LEU A 118 -6.60 -10.31 43.18
N ASN A 119 -6.32 -9.60 42.09
CA ASN A 119 -7.22 -8.55 41.59
C ASN A 119 -8.59 -9.11 41.15
N LEU A 120 -8.60 -10.27 40.48
CA LEU A 120 -9.85 -10.96 40.14
C LEU A 120 -10.63 -11.42 41.38
N LEU A 121 -9.94 -11.93 42.40
CA LEU A 121 -10.54 -12.31 43.69
C LEU A 121 -11.14 -11.11 44.43
N ILE A 122 -10.44 -9.97 44.44
CA ILE A 122 -10.95 -8.72 45.04
C ILE A 122 -12.19 -8.22 44.29
N GLN A 123 -12.17 -8.26 42.95
CA GLN A 123 -13.33 -7.89 42.14
C GLN A 123 -14.53 -8.82 42.38
N TRP A 124 -14.29 -10.12 42.51
CA TRP A 124 -15.35 -11.09 42.84
C TRP A 124 -15.96 -10.82 44.22
N LYS A 125 -15.14 -10.57 45.25
CA LYS A 125 -15.62 -10.24 46.61
C LYS A 125 -16.43 -8.95 46.70
N ARG A 126 -16.28 -8.01 45.77
CA ARG A 126 -17.07 -6.75 45.75
C ARG A 126 -18.43 -6.90 45.07
N ARG A 127 -18.66 -8.01 44.35
CA ARG A 127 -19.91 -8.29 43.62
C ARG A 127 -20.85 -9.24 44.38
N ALA A 128 -20.37 -9.89 45.44
CA ALA A 128 -21.13 -10.74 46.34
C ALA A 128 -21.46 -9.98 47.63
#